data_AF-A0A7K4CKA2-F1
#
_entry.id   AF-A0A7K4CKA2-F1
#
_cell.length_a   1.000
_cell.length_b   1.000
_cell.length_c   1.000
_cell.angle_alpha   90.00
_cell.angle_beta   90.00
_cell.angle_gamma   90.00
#
_symmetry.space_group_name_H-M   'P 1'
#
loop_
_entity.id
_entity.type
_entity.pdbx_description
1 polymer ?
#
loop_
_entity_poly.entity_id
_entity_poly.type
_entity_poly.pdbx_seq_one_letter_code
_entity_poly.pdbx_strand_id
1 'polypeptide(L)'
;MPNYVYAGGISIKAFGIPSLLILLTMVSYGADWLEGGYVSGGGNSEIGQYFTDPIFSSSGGHYLSSDPATREMQESMDRPISLGSVVSRPATSVAGAASIQTANAAGRWSMSLSDGRSIYLELYQSGTRIFGRGSMTTGQKTQGALASGTVTGSTVILDVVPESGIELYSISLDISRLHLSSSFHVFRYGGQIGSGTVRATRTP
;
A
#
# COMPACT_ATOMS: atom_id res chain seq x y z
N MET A 1 -23.77 -62.74 20.16
CA MET A 1 -24.76 -61.74 19.74
C MET A 1 -24.14 -60.35 19.87
N PRO A 2 -23.88 -59.63 18.76
CA PRO A 2 -23.62 -58.20 18.80
C PRO A 2 -24.76 -57.40 18.14
N ASN A 3 -25.10 -56.27 18.76
CA ASN A 3 -26.19 -55.37 18.41
C ASN A 3 -25.85 -54.53 17.15
N TYR A 4 -26.79 -54.46 16.21
CA TYR A 4 -26.81 -53.47 15.14
C TYR A 4 -27.70 -52.29 15.55
N VAL A 5 -27.24 -51.06 15.30
CA VAL A 5 -28.13 -49.90 15.21
C VAL A 5 -27.99 -49.32 13.81
N TYR A 6 -29.05 -49.46 13.01
CA TYR A 6 -29.26 -48.79 11.73
C TYR A 6 -30.33 -47.71 11.91
N ALA A 7 -30.07 -46.53 11.33
CA ALA A 7 -31.02 -45.63 10.67
C ALA A 7 -30.35 -44.25 10.59
N GLY A 8 -30.25 -43.53 9.48
CA GLY A 8 -30.71 -43.71 8.11
C GLY A 8 -30.14 -42.53 7.33
N GLY A 9 -29.62 -42.77 6.12
CA GLY A 9 -29.09 -41.72 5.28
C GLY A 9 -30.20 -40.93 4.59
N ILE A 10 -30.01 -39.62 4.45
CA ILE A 10 -30.49 -38.84 3.30
C ILE A 10 -29.43 -37.78 2.97
N SER A 11 -28.81 -37.90 1.80
CA SER A 11 -28.07 -36.81 1.14
C SER A 11 -29.03 -35.98 0.31
N ILE A 12 -29.01 -34.65 0.44
CA ILE A 12 -29.48 -33.72 -0.60
C ILE A 12 -28.53 -32.52 -0.66
N LYS A 13 -27.94 -32.30 -1.83
CA LYS A 13 -27.19 -31.09 -2.22
C LYS A 13 -28.17 -30.02 -2.72
N ALA A 14 -27.98 -28.75 -2.34
CA ALA A 14 -27.91 -27.59 -3.25
C ALA A 14 -28.05 -26.24 -2.52
N PHE A 15 -27.11 -25.35 -2.87
CA PHE A 15 -27.24 -23.89 -3.04
C PHE A 15 -27.87 -23.02 -1.93
N GLY A 16 -27.02 -22.20 -1.31
CA GLY A 16 -27.42 -21.00 -0.59
C GLY A 16 -26.23 -20.34 0.12
N ILE A 17 -25.54 -19.43 -0.57
CA ILE A 17 -24.73 -18.42 0.13
C ILE A 17 -25.73 -17.46 0.78
N PRO A 18 -25.55 -17.13 2.07
CA PRO A 18 -25.31 -15.72 2.37
C PRO A 18 -24.04 -15.56 3.21
N SER A 19 -23.23 -14.61 2.77
CA SER A 19 -22.06 -14.05 3.42
C SER A 19 -22.21 -13.93 4.94
N LEU A 20 -21.27 -14.47 5.71
CA LEU A 20 -21.08 -14.05 7.09
C LEU A 20 -19.98 -12.98 7.12
N LEU A 21 -20.44 -11.75 7.29
CA LEU A 21 -19.68 -10.52 7.52
C LEU A 21 -18.87 -10.66 8.83
N ILE A 22 -17.54 -10.76 8.76
CA ILE A 22 -16.68 -10.60 9.94
C ILE A 22 -16.28 -9.12 10.01
N LEU A 23 -16.89 -8.40 10.96
CA LEU A 23 -16.51 -7.04 11.33
C LEU A 23 -15.24 -7.13 12.21
N LEU A 24 -14.06 -6.89 11.64
CA LEU A 24 -12.81 -6.80 12.40
C LEU A 24 -12.55 -5.34 12.77
N THR A 25 -13.08 -4.88 13.90
CA THR A 25 -12.68 -3.58 14.47
C THR A 25 -11.35 -3.75 15.19
N MET A 26 -10.25 -3.44 14.50
CA MET A 26 -8.99 -3.13 15.15
C MET A 26 -9.08 -1.69 15.66
N VAL A 27 -9.36 -1.49 16.95
CA VAL A 27 -8.93 -0.27 17.63
C VAL A 27 -7.41 -0.38 17.75
N SER A 28 -6.73 0.44 16.95
CA SER A 28 -5.32 0.73 17.09
C SER A 28 -5.06 1.28 18.49
N TYR A 29 -4.23 0.60 19.27
CA TYR A 29 -3.48 1.29 20.33
C TYR A 29 -2.49 2.23 19.61
N GLY A 30 -2.84 3.52 19.55
CA GLY A 30 -1.91 4.56 19.14
C GLY A 30 -0.81 4.67 20.18
N ALA A 31 0.44 4.51 19.78
CA ALA A 31 1.55 5.07 20.53
C ALA A 31 1.48 6.60 20.32
N ASP A 32 0.97 7.28 21.34
CA ASP A 32 0.80 8.72 21.41
C ASP A 32 2.16 9.37 21.68
N TRP A 33 2.71 10.10 20.70
CA TRP A 33 4.01 10.78 20.82
C TRP A 33 3.86 12.31 20.89
N LEU A 34 2.69 12.82 21.29
CA LEU A 34 2.42 14.25 21.39
C LEU A 34 1.77 14.62 22.73
N GLU A 35 2.45 14.31 23.83
CA GLU A 35 2.15 14.94 25.12
C GLU A 35 2.77 16.34 25.17
N GLY A 36 2.15 17.28 24.45
CA GLY A 36 2.28 18.71 24.71
C GLY A 36 1.30 19.07 25.82
N GLY A 37 1.79 19.16 27.05
CA GLY A 37 0.97 19.45 28.23
C GLY A 37 0.22 20.78 28.10
N TYR A 38 -1.11 20.72 28.09
CA TYR A 38 -1.94 21.87 28.38
C TYR A 38 -2.28 21.85 29.87
N VAL A 39 -1.62 22.76 30.59
CA VAL A 39 -1.92 23.08 31.98
C VAL A 39 -3.36 23.57 32.07
N SER A 40 -4.16 22.85 32.86
CA SER A 40 -5.47 23.27 33.37
C SER A 40 -5.29 24.44 34.33
N GLY A 41 -6.09 25.49 34.19
CA GLY A 41 -6.09 26.59 35.16
C GLY A 41 -7.17 27.64 34.88
N GLY A 42 -8.35 27.44 35.47
CA GLY A 42 -9.28 28.54 35.72
C GLY A 42 -8.82 29.38 36.91
N GLY A 43 -9.10 30.69 36.88
CA GLY A 43 -8.89 31.57 38.04
C GLY A 43 -8.60 33.02 37.64
N ASN A 44 -9.63 33.86 37.72
CA ASN A 44 -9.61 35.30 37.44
C ASN A 44 -8.53 36.07 38.23
N SER A 45 -7.61 36.74 37.53
CA SER A 45 -7.05 38.06 37.95
C SER A 45 -6.07 38.70 36.94
N GLU A 46 -5.67 38.03 35.85
CA GLU A 46 -4.56 38.54 35.00
C GLU A 46 -4.98 39.12 33.63
N ILE A 47 -6.28 39.13 33.29
CA ILE A 47 -6.78 39.61 31.99
C ILE A 47 -6.60 41.13 31.82
N GLY A 48 -6.38 41.88 32.91
CA GLY A 48 -6.30 43.35 32.88
C GLY A 48 -5.00 43.95 32.33
N GLN A 49 -3.92 43.18 32.18
CA GLN A 49 -2.60 43.74 31.83
C GLN A 49 -2.28 43.70 30.32
N TYR A 50 -3.06 42.96 29.52
CA TYR A 50 -2.81 42.83 28.08
C TYR A 50 -3.50 43.90 27.23
N PHE A 51 -4.48 44.62 27.78
CA PHE A 51 -5.26 45.63 27.05
C PHE A 51 -4.75 47.06 27.20
N THR A 52 -3.64 47.27 27.91
CA THR A 52 -2.93 48.57 27.97
C THR A 52 -1.72 48.64 27.04
N ASP A 53 -1.50 47.60 26.22
CA ASP A 53 -0.44 47.57 25.23
C ASP A 53 -0.72 48.60 24.11
N PRO A 54 0.25 49.47 23.74
CA PRO A 54 0.05 50.56 22.79
C PRO A 54 -0.27 50.10 21.36
N ILE A 55 -0.16 48.80 21.07
CA ILE A 55 -0.59 48.17 19.81
C ILE A 55 -2.10 48.36 19.56
N PHE A 56 -2.92 48.56 20.60
CA PHE A 56 -4.37 48.66 20.46
C PHE A 56 -4.93 50.09 20.56
N SER A 57 -4.09 51.12 20.75
CA SER A 57 -4.55 52.51 21.00
C SER A 57 -4.12 53.56 19.97
N SER A 58 -3.48 53.20 18.86
CA SER A 58 -3.13 54.18 17.81
C SER A 58 -4.04 54.08 16.58
N SER A 59 -4.91 55.08 16.44
CA SER A 59 -5.59 55.40 15.19
C SER A 59 -4.63 56.16 14.28
N GLY A 60 -4.33 55.62 13.09
CA GLY A 60 -3.59 56.33 12.05
C GLY A 60 -2.21 55.72 11.81
N GLY A 61 -1.98 55.34 10.55
CA GLY A 61 -0.85 54.54 10.11
C GLY A 61 0.54 55.17 10.28
N HIS A 62 1.53 54.31 10.01
CA HIS A 62 2.98 54.49 10.07
C HIS A 62 3.63 54.06 11.40
N TYR A 63 3.73 52.74 11.59
CA TYR A 63 4.64 52.12 12.56
C TYR A 63 6.08 52.23 12.05
N LEU A 64 6.78 53.32 12.37
CA LEU A 64 8.24 53.33 12.31
C LEU A 64 8.78 52.61 13.56
N SER A 65 9.01 51.29 13.45
CA SER A 65 9.72 50.54 14.50
C SER A 65 11.19 50.98 14.55
N SER A 66 11.69 51.24 15.76
CA SER A 66 13.12 51.54 15.99
C SER A 66 13.97 50.27 16.13
N ASP A 67 13.33 49.10 16.15
CA ASP A 67 14.02 47.81 16.29
C ASP A 67 14.68 47.41 14.95
N PRO A 68 16.00 47.14 14.95
CA PRO A 68 16.75 46.73 13.76
C PRO A 68 16.12 45.54 13.02
N ALA A 69 15.60 44.54 13.75
CA ALA A 69 15.08 43.32 13.13
C ALA A 69 13.77 43.58 12.35
N THR A 70 12.91 44.45 12.87
CA THR A 70 11.68 44.84 12.17
C THR A 70 11.95 45.81 11.01
N ARG A 71 12.95 46.69 11.13
CA ARG A 71 13.40 47.55 10.03
C ARG A 71 13.91 46.72 8.86
N GLU A 72 14.75 45.71 9.10
CA GLU A 72 15.30 44.85 8.05
C GLU A 72 14.21 44.05 7.31
N MET A 73 13.17 43.60 8.02
CA MET A 73 12.02 42.96 7.37
C MET A 73 11.25 43.95 6.47
N GLN A 74 11.00 45.18 6.94
CA GLN A 74 10.32 46.19 6.13
C GLN A 74 11.15 46.57 4.88
N GLU A 75 12.47 46.72 5.03
CA GLU A 75 13.38 46.98 3.91
C GLU A 75 13.44 45.81 2.91
N SER A 76 13.25 44.57 3.37
CA SER A 76 13.18 43.41 2.47
C SER A 76 11.89 43.37 1.64
N MET A 77 10.77 43.87 2.17
CA MET A 77 9.50 43.99 1.45
C MET A 77 9.48 45.16 0.47
N ASP A 78 10.11 46.27 0.83
CA ASP A 78 10.18 47.48 -0.02
C ASP A 78 11.28 47.41 -1.10
N ARG A 79 12.06 46.32 -1.17
CA ARG A 79 12.97 46.12 -2.30
C ARG A 79 12.17 45.82 -3.57
N PRO A 80 12.23 46.68 -4.60
CA PRO A 80 11.61 46.37 -5.87
C PRO A 80 12.23 45.10 -6.44
N ILE A 81 11.38 44.16 -6.82
CA ILE A 81 11.77 42.95 -7.53
C ILE A 81 12.41 43.42 -8.84
N SER A 82 13.73 43.32 -8.96
CA SER A 82 14.38 43.49 -10.24
C SER A 82 13.93 42.31 -11.11
N LEU A 83 12.94 42.55 -11.96
CA LEU A 83 12.57 41.67 -13.07
C LEU A 83 13.75 41.67 -14.04
N GLY A 84 14.82 40.98 -13.66
CA GLY A 84 15.79 40.46 -14.61
C GLY A 84 15.00 39.71 -15.66
N SER A 85 15.25 40.06 -16.93
CA SER A 85 14.56 39.49 -18.07
C SER A 85 14.43 37.98 -17.88
N VAL A 86 13.18 37.52 -17.82
CA VAL A 86 12.89 36.12 -18.13
C VAL A 86 13.20 35.99 -19.61
N VAL A 87 14.49 35.84 -19.94
CA VAL A 87 14.85 35.07 -21.12
C VAL A 87 14.25 33.72 -20.79
N SER A 88 13.11 33.43 -21.41
CA SER A 88 12.58 32.10 -21.52
C SER A 88 13.73 31.26 -22.05
N ARG A 89 14.52 30.67 -21.15
CA ARG A 89 15.34 29.53 -21.49
C ARG A 89 14.29 28.56 -22.04
N PRO A 90 14.29 28.25 -23.35
CA PRO A 90 13.40 27.22 -23.82
C PRO A 90 13.66 26.05 -22.87
N ALA A 91 12.58 25.53 -22.28
CA ALA A 91 12.68 24.27 -21.58
C ALA A 91 13.27 23.33 -22.62
N THR A 92 14.58 23.11 -22.56
CA THR A 92 15.16 21.88 -23.06
C THR A 92 14.46 20.87 -22.19
N SER A 93 13.36 20.34 -22.72
CA SER A 93 12.80 19.11 -22.27
C SER A 93 14.02 18.22 -22.06
N VAL A 94 14.25 17.81 -20.81
CA VAL A 94 15.13 16.68 -20.57
C VAL A 94 14.49 15.56 -21.37
N ALA A 95 15.01 15.37 -22.58
CA ALA A 95 14.63 14.29 -23.46
C ALA A 95 14.91 13.01 -22.66
N GLY A 96 13.83 12.32 -22.30
CA GLY A 96 13.90 10.99 -21.72
C GLY A 96 14.17 10.94 -20.21
N ALA A 97 13.25 11.43 -19.39
CA ALA A 97 12.78 10.51 -18.36
C ALA A 97 12.08 9.41 -19.16
N ALA A 98 12.81 8.34 -19.50
CA ALA A 98 12.20 7.18 -20.15
C ALA A 98 10.98 6.83 -19.31
N SER A 99 9.78 6.99 -19.87
CA SER A 99 8.60 6.41 -19.28
C SER A 99 8.93 4.92 -19.19
N ILE A 100 9.25 4.44 -17.99
CA ILE A 100 9.39 3.01 -17.79
C ILE A 100 7.99 2.50 -18.09
N GLN A 101 7.83 1.96 -19.29
CA GLN A 101 6.60 1.31 -19.68
C GLN A 101 6.51 0.10 -18.77
N THR A 102 5.78 0.26 -17.68
CA THR A 102 5.53 -0.83 -16.74
C THR A 102 4.89 -1.94 -17.54
N ALA A 103 5.56 -3.09 -17.62
CA ALA A 103 5.03 -4.21 -18.37
C ALA A 103 3.63 -4.54 -17.82
N ASN A 104 2.68 -4.75 -18.73
CA ASN A 104 1.37 -5.21 -18.34
C ASN A 104 1.53 -6.64 -17.79
N ALA A 105 1.08 -6.87 -16.56
CA ALA A 105 1.07 -8.12 -15.82
C ALA A 105 -0.36 -8.61 -15.50
N ALA A 106 -1.38 -7.83 -15.86
CA ALA A 106 -2.79 -8.21 -15.70
C ALA A 106 -3.15 -9.37 -16.64
N GLY A 107 -4.24 -10.05 -16.30
CA GLY A 107 -4.79 -11.16 -17.07
C GLY A 107 -4.84 -12.46 -16.27
N ARG A 108 -5.04 -13.56 -16.97
CA ARG A 108 -5.12 -14.90 -16.38
C ARG A 108 -3.77 -15.59 -16.43
N TRP A 109 -3.35 -16.11 -15.28
CA TRP A 109 -2.08 -16.76 -15.08
C TRP A 109 -2.28 -18.22 -14.71
N SER A 110 -1.50 -19.08 -15.36
CA SER A 110 -1.37 -20.50 -15.02
C SER A 110 0.09 -20.77 -14.70
N MET A 111 0.35 -21.29 -13.51
CA MET A 111 1.70 -21.57 -13.03
C MET A 111 1.81 -23.02 -12.57
N SER A 112 2.90 -23.67 -12.96
CA SER A 112 3.25 -25.02 -12.52
C SER A 112 4.57 -24.98 -11.76
N LEU A 113 4.53 -25.40 -10.50
CA LEU A 113 5.68 -25.40 -9.60
C LEU A 113 6.38 -26.76 -9.67
N SER A 114 7.69 -26.77 -9.45
CA SER A 114 8.52 -27.98 -9.47
C SER A 114 8.19 -28.99 -8.36
N ASP A 115 7.44 -28.58 -7.34
CA ASP A 115 6.96 -29.44 -6.25
C ASP A 115 5.65 -30.17 -6.58
N GLY A 116 5.17 -30.06 -7.83
CA GLY A 116 3.96 -30.73 -8.31
C GLY A 116 2.66 -29.96 -8.06
N ARG A 117 2.75 -28.71 -7.59
CA ARG A 117 1.59 -27.84 -7.38
C ARG A 117 1.30 -26.96 -8.59
N SER A 118 0.03 -26.61 -8.75
CA SER A 118 -0.43 -25.71 -9.80
C SER A 118 -1.19 -24.53 -9.20
N ILE A 119 -0.98 -23.34 -9.75
CA ILE A 119 -1.62 -22.10 -9.32
C ILE A 119 -2.30 -21.46 -10.54
N TYR A 120 -3.58 -21.11 -10.39
CA TYR A 120 -4.34 -20.35 -11.37
C TYR A 120 -4.80 -19.04 -10.75
N LEU A 121 -4.53 -17.92 -11.41
CA LEU A 121 -4.88 -16.59 -10.89
C LEU A 121 -5.50 -15.71 -11.98
N GLU A 122 -6.41 -14.84 -11.57
CA GLU A 122 -6.84 -13.68 -12.33
C GLU A 122 -6.24 -12.44 -11.65
N LEU A 123 -5.35 -11.75 -12.34
CA LEU A 123 -4.61 -10.60 -11.82
C LEU A 123 -5.08 -9.30 -12.46
N TYR A 124 -5.26 -8.29 -11.61
CA TYR A 124 -5.52 -6.91 -11.99
C TYR A 124 -4.28 -6.07 -11.65
N GLN A 125 -4.06 -5.00 -12.41
CA GLN A 125 -2.92 -4.11 -12.23
C GLN A 125 -3.38 -2.67 -12.06
N SER A 126 -2.81 -1.99 -11.06
CA SER A 126 -2.93 -0.56 -10.84
C SER A 126 -1.54 0.05 -10.65
N GLY A 127 -1.06 0.76 -11.67
CA GLY A 127 0.32 1.23 -11.72
C GLY A 127 1.33 0.08 -11.66
N THR A 128 2.20 0.08 -10.66
CA THR A 128 3.19 -0.98 -10.40
C THR A 128 2.67 -2.07 -9.47
N ARG A 129 1.46 -1.94 -8.92
CA ARG A 129 0.86 -2.94 -8.02
C ARG A 129 0.00 -3.91 -8.81
N ILE A 130 0.10 -5.19 -8.46
CA ILE A 130 -0.78 -6.24 -8.96
C ILE A 130 -1.45 -6.94 -7.80
N PHE A 131 -2.69 -7.34 -8.01
CA PHE A 131 -3.47 -8.06 -7.02
C PHE A 131 -4.50 -8.93 -7.72
N GLY A 132 -4.94 -9.97 -7.05
CA GLY A 132 -5.88 -10.89 -7.66
C GLY A 132 -6.20 -12.08 -6.78
N ARG A 133 -6.91 -13.01 -7.38
CA ARG A 133 -7.39 -14.22 -6.73
C ARG A 133 -7.41 -15.37 -7.70
N GLY A 134 -7.53 -16.57 -7.17
CA GLY A 134 -7.79 -17.76 -7.94
C GLY A 134 -7.72 -18.99 -7.08
N SER A 135 -6.98 -20.00 -7.52
CA SER A 135 -6.89 -21.28 -6.84
C SER A 135 -5.50 -21.87 -6.90
N MET A 136 -5.23 -22.73 -5.92
CA MET A 136 -4.04 -23.56 -5.86
C MET A 136 -4.45 -25.02 -5.72
N THR A 137 -3.87 -25.88 -6.54
CA THR A 137 -4.07 -27.32 -6.52
C THR A 137 -2.80 -28.01 -6.02
N THR A 138 -2.96 -28.87 -4.99
CA THR A 138 -1.93 -29.74 -4.45
C THR A 138 -2.47 -31.17 -4.46
N GLY A 139 -1.88 -32.04 -5.28
CA GLY A 139 -2.38 -33.41 -5.47
C GLY A 139 -3.82 -33.38 -6.01
N GLN A 140 -4.78 -33.87 -5.21
CA GLN A 140 -6.21 -33.88 -5.55
C GLN A 140 -7.02 -32.77 -4.86
N LYS A 141 -6.37 -31.91 -4.06
CA LYS A 141 -7.02 -30.84 -3.31
C LYS A 141 -6.82 -29.51 -4.03
N THR A 142 -7.92 -28.82 -4.32
CA THR A 142 -7.93 -27.44 -4.79
C THR A 142 -8.50 -26.54 -3.70
N GLN A 143 -7.85 -25.41 -3.45
CA GLN A 143 -8.30 -24.40 -2.49
C GLN A 143 -8.18 -22.99 -3.09
N GLY A 144 -8.88 -22.02 -2.51
CA GLY A 144 -8.74 -20.62 -2.92
C GLY A 144 -7.31 -20.12 -2.70
N ALA A 145 -6.91 -19.10 -3.47
CA ALA A 145 -5.66 -18.39 -3.26
C ALA A 145 -5.84 -16.90 -3.54
N LEU A 146 -5.18 -16.07 -2.73
CA LEU A 146 -5.04 -14.64 -2.93
C LEU A 146 -3.64 -14.34 -3.41
N ALA A 147 -3.50 -13.34 -4.26
CA ALA A 147 -2.21 -12.92 -4.77
C ALA A 147 -2.06 -11.40 -4.73
N SER A 148 -0.86 -10.95 -4.41
CA SER A 148 -0.45 -9.55 -4.41
C SER A 148 0.99 -9.45 -4.88
N GLY A 149 1.36 -8.35 -5.51
CA GLY A 149 2.70 -8.24 -6.05
C GLY A 149 3.05 -6.88 -6.59
N THR A 150 4.23 -6.81 -7.19
CA THR A 150 4.75 -5.62 -7.85
C THR A 150 5.35 -5.94 -9.19
N VAL A 151 5.30 -4.96 -10.09
CA VAL A 151 5.95 -4.98 -11.40
C VAL A 151 7.01 -3.89 -11.44
N THR A 152 8.24 -4.27 -11.77
CA THR A 152 9.37 -3.35 -11.98
C THR A 152 10.06 -3.71 -13.30
N GLY A 153 9.95 -2.84 -14.30
CA GLY A 153 10.40 -3.18 -15.66
C GLY A 153 9.64 -4.37 -16.22
N SER A 154 10.35 -5.47 -16.53
CA SER A 154 9.79 -6.76 -16.93
C SER A 154 9.65 -7.75 -15.78
N THR A 155 10.18 -7.43 -14.60
CA THR A 155 10.18 -8.34 -13.44
C THR A 155 8.88 -8.21 -12.66
N VAL A 156 8.29 -9.34 -12.31
CA VAL A 156 7.15 -9.46 -11.41
C VAL A 156 7.58 -10.21 -10.17
N ILE A 157 7.32 -9.62 -9.01
CA ILE A 157 7.34 -10.33 -7.73
C ILE A 157 5.90 -10.51 -7.29
N LEU A 158 5.48 -11.76 -7.15
CA LEU A 158 4.12 -12.15 -6.81
C LEU A 158 4.12 -13.02 -5.56
N ASP A 159 3.44 -12.55 -4.53
CA ASP A 159 3.19 -13.27 -3.29
C ASP A 159 1.80 -13.91 -3.37
N VAL A 160 1.75 -15.23 -3.21
CA VAL A 160 0.51 -16.02 -3.27
C VAL A 160 0.28 -16.70 -1.93
N VAL A 161 -0.87 -16.43 -1.33
CA VAL A 161 -1.31 -17.02 -0.06
C VAL A 161 -2.53 -17.90 -0.32
N PRO A 162 -2.42 -19.23 -0.17
CA PRO A 162 -3.57 -20.12 -0.25
C PRO A 162 -4.51 -19.90 0.94
N GLU A 163 -5.78 -20.27 0.79
CA GLU A 163 -6.83 -20.11 1.79
C GLU A 163 -6.51 -20.77 3.14
N SER A 164 -5.66 -21.80 3.14
CA SER A 164 -5.17 -22.40 4.38
C SER A 164 -4.35 -21.46 5.26
N GLY A 165 -3.77 -20.38 4.71
CA GLY A 165 -3.04 -19.34 5.45
C GLY A 165 -1.70 -19.76 6.08
N ILE A 166 -1.30 -21.02 5.93
CA ILE A 166 -0.09 -21.60 6.55
C ILE A 166 1.16 -21.55 5.67
N GLU A 167 1.01 -21.19 4.39
CA GLU A 167 2.10 -21.10 3.41
C GLU A 167 1.99 -19.77 2.64
N LEU A 168 3.13 -19.17 2.32
CA LEU A 168 3.27 -18.03 1.42
C LEU A 168 4.26 -18.39 0.31
N TYR A 169 3.86 -18.23 -0.94
CA TYR A 169 4.69 -18.47 -2.11
C TYR A 169 5.13 -17.14 -2.68
N SER A 170 6.41 -16.82 -2.62
CA SER A 170 6.97 -15.64 -3.27
C SER A 170 7.62 -16.05 -4.59
N ILE A 171 7.03 -15.60 -5.68
CA ILE A 171 7.32 -16.03 -7.04
C ILE A 171 7.95 -14.85 -7.79
N SER A 172 9.15 -15.06 -8.34
CA SER A 172 9.80 -14.08 -9.21
C SER A 172 9.66 -14.53 -10.67
N LEU A 173 9.20 -13.64 -11.54
CA LEU A 173 8.94 -13.93 -12.96
C LEU A 173 9.49 -12.80 -13.83
N ASP A 174 9.92 -13.13 -15.04
CA ASP A 174 10.22 -12.16 -16.09
C ASP A 174 9.14 -12.24 -17.19
N ILE A 175 8.31 -11.21 -17.30
CA ILE A 175 7.21 -11.13 -18.28
C ILE A 175 7.72 -11.26 -19.71
N SER A 176 8.94 -10.79 -19.99
CA SER A 176 9.52 -10.87 -21.32
C SER A 176 9.98 -12.28 -21.69
N ARG A 177 10.14 -13.16 -20.69
CA ARG A 177 10.68 -14.52 -20.84
C ARG A 177 9.85 -15.57 -20.08
N LEU A 178 8.53 -15.42 -20.08
CA LEU A 178 7.59 -16.33 -19.39
C LEU A 178 7.73 -17.81 -19.78
N HIS A 179 8.18 -18.09 -20.99
CA HIS A 179 8.44 -19.45 -21.47
C HIS A 179 9.61 -20.14 -20.73
N LEU A 180 10.45 -19.38 -20.03
CA LEU A 180 11.55 -19.91 -19.22
C LEU A 180 11.11 -20.18 -17.80
N SER A 181 11.77 -21.16 -17.18
CA SER A 181 11.55 -21.43 -15.77
C SER A 181 12.11 -20.27 -14.94
N SER A 182 11.32 -19.78 -14.00
CA SER A 182 11.74 -18.80 -13.00
C SER A 182 11.78 -19.44 -11.60
N SER A 183 12.14 -18.70 -10.56
CA SER A 183 12.29 -19.22 -9.20
C SER A 183 11.13 -18.84 -8.28
N PHE A 184 10.86 -19.67 -7.28
CA PHE A 184 9.99 -19.32 -6.16
C PHE A 184 10.59 -19.73 -4.82
N HIS A 185 10.17 -19.05 -3.76
CA HIS A 185 10.38 -19.43 -2.37
C HIS A 185 9.04 -19.73 -1.72
N VAL A 186 9.02 -20.68 -0.78
CA VAL A 186 7.86 -20.96 0.06
C VAL A 186 8.22 -20.77 1.52
N PHE A 187 7.48 -19.87 2.17
CA PHE A 187 7.56 -19.61 3.61
C PHE A 187 6.43 -20.40 4.27
N ARG A 188 6.75 -21.08 5.37
CA ARG A 188 5.80 -21.92 6.10
C ARG A 188 5.77 -21.50 7.56
N TYR A 189 4.59 -21.50 8.17
CA TYR A 189 4.47 -21.24 9.60
C TYR A 189 5.26 -22.30 10.40
N GLY A 190 6.22 -21.86 11.21
CA GLY A 190 7.05 -22.73 12.06
C GLY A 190 7.96 -23.72 11.31
N GLY A 191 8.14 -23.55 10.00
CA GLY A 191 8.88 -24.49 9.16
C GLY A 191 10.06 -23.86 8.40
N GLN A 192 10.88 -24.71 7.78
CA GLN A 192 11.98 -24.27 6.92
C GLN A 192 11.47 -23.67 5.60
N ILE A 193 12.15 -22.62 5.14
CA ILE A 193 11.94 -22.03 3.82
C ILE A 193 12.27 -23.06 2.74
N GLY A 194 11.31 -23.31 1.85
CA GLY A 194 11.53 -24.09 0.64
C GLY A 194 11.86 -23.20 -0.55
N SER A 195 12.41 -23.78 -1.60
CA SER A 195 12.60 -23.12 -2.89
C SER A 195 12.41 -24.09 -4.04
N GLY A 196 12.15 -23.57 -5.22
CA GLY A 196 11.99 -24.36 -6.42
C GLY A 196 11.88 -23.50 -7.68
N THR A 197 11.45 -24.12 -8.76
CA THR A 197 11.26 -23.44 -10.04
C THR A 197 9.78 -23.42 -10.43
N VAL A 198 9.36 -22.35 -11.09
CA VAL A 198 8.01 -22.18 -11.64
C VAL A 198 8.07 -22.03 -13.15
N ARG A 199 7.10 -22.58 -13.85
CA ARG A 199 6.80 -22.25 -15.26
C ARG A 199 5.45 -21.57 -15.30
N ALA A 200 5.37 -20.43 -15.99
CA ALA A 200 4.17 -19.61 -16.02
C ALA A 200 3.72 -19.37 -17.46
N THR A 201 2.41 -19.37 -17.68
CA THR A 201 1.79 -18.86 -18.90
C THR A 201 0.76 -17.80 -18.52
N ARG A 202 0.60 -16.82 -19.40
CA ARG A 202 -0.35 -15.73 -19.23
C ARG A 202 -1.20 -15.57 -20.48
N THR A 203 -2.50 -15.50 -20.29
CA THR A 203 -3.46 -15.04 -21.31
C THR A 203 -3.97 -13.66 -20.90
N PRO A 204 -3.83 -12.63 -21.75
CA PRO A 204 -4.33 -11.28 -21.47
C PRO A 204 -5.83 -11.26 -21.12
#